data_AF-W7E0M5-F1
#
_entry.id   AF-W7E0M5-F1
#
_cell.length_a   1.000
_cell.length_b   1.000
_cell.length_c   1.000
_cell.angle_alpha   90.00
_cell.angle_beta   90.00
_cell.angle_gamma   90.00
#
_symmetry.space_group_name_H-M   'P 1'
#
loop_
_entity.id
_entity.type
_entity.pdbx_description
1 polymer ?
#
loop_
_entity_poly.entity_id
_entity_poly.type
_entity_poly.pdbx_seq_one_letter_code
_entity_poly.pdbx_strand_id
1 'polypeptide(L)'
;SENTIKIIEPNQNERLKYAALSYCWGHPDVCKPNKTTKTNKTSREEKICLSELTRTLRDAIELVRKLEINYIWIDALCIIQDCNEDWVKESKRMLLYYGNAYVTI
;
A
#
# COMPACT_ATOMS: atom_id res chain seq x y z
N SER A 1 17.34 -6.42 0.40
CA SER A 1 17.31 -6.91 -1.00
C SER A 1 16.26 -6.11 -1.75
N GLU A 2 16.59 -5.61 -2.94
CA GLU A 2 15.74 -4.68 -3.69
C GLU A 2 14.35 -5.25 -4.06
N ASN A 3 14.10 -6.56 -3.91
CA ASN A 3 12.85 -7.19 -4.34
C ASN A 3 11.77 -7.35 -3.26
N THR A 4 11.90 -6.65 -2.13
CA THR A 4 10.95 -6.80 -1.01
C THR A 4 10.50 -5.46 -0.46
N ILE A 5 9.27 -5.41 0.02
CA ILE A 5 8.70 -4.29 0.78
C ILE A 5 8.09 -4.81 2.08
N LYS A 6 7.57 -3.93 2.93
CA LYS A 6 6.78 -4.30 4.11
C LYS A 6 5.78 -3.20 4.43
N ILE A 7 4.71 -3.55 5.13
CA ILE A 7 3.79 -2.57 5.72
C ILE A 7 4.43 -1.99 6.97
N ILE A 8 4.31 -0.67 7.15
CA ILE A 8 4.70 0.00 8.38
C ILE A 8 3.53 0.84 8.90
N GLU A 9 3.42 0.92 10.23
CA GLU A 9 2.58 1.90 10.89
C GLU A 9 3.47 3.08 11.29
N PRO A 10 3.25 4.29 10.73
CA PRO A 10 4.08 5.45 11.05
C PRO A 10 3.86 5.89 12.50
N ASN A 11 4.93 6.36 13.15
CA ASN A 11 4.81 6.98 14.46
C ASN A 11 3.98 8.27 14.36
N GLN A 12 3.21 8.61 15.41
CA GLN A 12 2.28 9.75 15.38
C GLN A 12 2.92 11.11 15.05
N ASN A 13 4.23 11.27 15.27
CA ASN A 13 4.97 12.51 15.03
C ASN A 13 5.84 12.48 13.78
N GLU A 14 5.80 11.40 13.00
CA GLU A 14 6.68 11.22 11.85
C GLU A 14 6.02 11.74 10.57
N ARG A 15 6.60 12.79 9.98
CA ARG A 15 6.20 13.25 8.65
C ARG A 15 6.95 12.46 7.59
N LEU A 16 6.29 11.46 7.03
CA LEU A 16 6.83 10.67 5.94
C LEU A 16 6.59 11.35 4.58
N LYS A 17 7.62 11.37 3.74
CA LYS A 17 7.46 11.65 2.31
C LYS A 17 7.03 10.36 1.62
N TYR A 18 5.80 10.32 1.10
CA TYR A 18 5.24 9.14 0.44
C TYR A 18 4.53 9.50 -0.86
N ALA A 19 4.44 8.53 -1.76
CA ALA A 19 3.57 8.58 -2.92
C ALA A 19 2.22 7.90 -2.61
N ALA A 20 1.14 8.30 -3.25
CA ALA A 20 -0.12 7.54 -3.26
C ALA A 20 -0.32 6.91 -4.63
N LEU A 21 -0.84 5.67 -4.68
CA LEU A 21 -1.19 5.01 -5.92
C LEU A 21 -2.70 5.08 -6.17
N SER A 22 -3.10 5.70 -7.27
CA SER A 22 -4.48 5.72 -7.76
C SER A 22 -4.60 4.78 -8.96
N TYR A 23 -5.32 3.67 -8.79
CA TYR A 23 -5.43 2.65 -9.83
C TYR A 23 -6.75 1.90 -9.74
N CYS A 24 -7.20 1.36 -10.86
CA CYS A 24 -8.27 0.38 -10.85
C CYS A 24 -7.70 -0.97 -10.42
N TRP A 25 -8.29 -1.57 -9.38
CA TRP A 25 -7.78 -2.83 -8.83
C TRP A 25 -7.79 -3.96 -9.88
N GLY A 26 -8.76 -3.94 -10.79
CA GLY A 26 -8.98 -4.97 -11.80
C GLY A 26 -9.96 -6.04 -11.33
N HIS A 27 -9.96 -7.20 -11.99
CA HIS A 27 -10.87 -8.30 -11.65
C HIS A 27 -10.49 -8.93 -10.29
N PRO A 28 -11.43 -9.15 -9.35
CA PRO A 28 -11.13 -9.59 -7.98
C PRO A 28 -10.18 -10.78 -7.87
N ASP A 29 -10.29 -11.76 -8.78
CA ASP A 29 -9.41 -12.93 -8.80
C ASP A 29 -7.95 -12.61 -9.12
N VAL A 30 -7.70 -11.58 -9.92
CA VAL A 30 -6.35 -11.13 -10.29
C VAL A 30 -5.72 -10.31 -9.17
N CYS A 31 -6.53 -9.51 -8.44
CA CYS A 31 -6.03 -8.63 -7.38
C CYS A 31 -5.95 -9.30 -6.00
N LYS A 32 -6.45 -10.54 -5.84
CA LYS A 32 -6.36 -11.30 -4.59
C LYS A 32 -4.96 -11.24 -3.94
N PRO A 33 -3.85 -11.41 -4.69
CA PRO A 33 -2.50 -11.34 -4.12
C PRO A 33 -2.12 -9.96 -3.59
N ASN A 34 -2.80 -8.89 -3.99
CA ASN A 34 -2.53 -7.54 -3.48
C ASN A 34 -3.20 -7.29 -2.12
N LYS A 35 -4.22 -8.06 -1.71
CA LYS A 35 -5.06 -7.68 -0.57
C LYS A 35 -4.43 -8.05 0.77
N THR A 36 -4.39 -7.08 1.67
CA THR A 36 -4.12 -7.34 3.09
C THR A 36 -5.42 -7.78 3.77
N THR A 37 -5.32 -8.85 4.54
CA THR A 37 -6.39 -9.46 5.32
C THR A 37 -5.93 -9.63 6.77
N LYS A 38 -6.87 -9.87 7.69
CA LYS A 38 -6.52 -10.15 9.10
C LYS A 38 -5.51 -11.30 9.22
N THR A 39 -5.62 -12.30 8.35
CA THR A 39 -4.75 -13.49 8.36
C THR A 39 -3.34 -13.26 7.81
N ASN A 40 -3.14 -12.28 6.93
CA ASN A 40 -1.83 -12.01 6.32
C ASN A 40 -1.19 -10.69 6.77
N LYS A 41 -1.84 -9.90 7.63
CA LYS A 41 -1.31 -8.61 8.12
C LYS A 41 0.09 -8.77 8.69
N THR A 42 0.27 -9.69 9.64
CA THR A 42 1.54 -9.89 10.33
C THR A 42 2.67 -10.28 9.38
N SER A 43 2.42 -11.19 8.43
CA SER A 43 3.45 -11.56 7.45
C SER A 43 3.81 -10.39 6.54
N ARG A 44 2.85 -9.53 6.18
CA ARG A 44 3.08 -8.34 5.35
C ARG A 44 3.83 -7.21 6.07
N GLU A 45 3.71 -7.13 7.39
CA GLU A 45 4.51 -6.21 8.22
C GLU A 45 5.96 -6.66 8.37
N GLU A 46 6.20 -7.97 8.29
CA GLU A 46 7.55 -8.52 8.23
C GLU A 46 8.17 -8.32 6.84
N LYS A 47 7.48 -8.80 5.79
CA LYS A 47 8.00 -8.85 4.44
C LYS A 47 6.93 -9.20 3.38
N ILE A 48 7.01 -8.55 2.23
CA ILE A 48 6.27 -8.88 1.01
C ILE A 48 7.29 -9.01 -0.12
N CYS A 49 7.32 -10.15 -0.83
CA CYS A 49 8.12 -10.26 -2.04
C CYS A 49 7.36 -9.59 -3.20
N LEU A 50 8.04 -8.76 -3.99
CA LEU A 50 7.40 -8.08 -5.13
C LEU A 50 6.79 -9.07 -6.13
N SER A 51 7.37 -10.25 -6.28
CA SER A 51 6.84 -11.33 -7.13
C SER A 51 5.43 -11.78 -6.76
N GLU A 52 5.01 -11.59 -5.51
CA GLU A 52 3.67 -11.92 -5.02
C GLU A 52 2.61 -10.91 -5.49
N LEU A 53 3.02 -9.67 -5.77
CA LEU A 53 2.12 -8.59 -6.15
C LEU A 53 1.80 -8.64 -7.64
N THR A 54 0.65 -8.10 -8.02
CA THR A 54 0.35 -7.87 -9.44
C THR A 54 1.38 -6.96 -10.11
N ARG A 55 1.49 -7.05 -11.44
CA ARG A 55 2.40 -6.21 -12.23
C ARG A 55 2.19 -4.72 -11.97
N THR A 56 0.94 -4.26 -11.88
CA THR A 56 0.61 -2.86 -11.62
C THR A 56 1.27 -2.34 -10.33
N LEU A 57 1.18 -3.10 -9.23
CA LEU A 57 1.79 -2.69 -7.96
C LEU A 57 3.32 -2.75 -8.03
N ARG A 58 3.89 -3.76 -8.69
CA ARG A 58 5.35 -3.85 -8.88
C ARG A 58 5.88 -2.64 -9.64
N ASP A 59 5.27 -2.31 -10.77
CA ASP A 59 5.69 -1.21 -11.64
C ASP A 59 5.56 0.14 -10.88
N ALA A 60 4.50 0.32 -10.08
CA ALA A 60 4.32 1.49 -9.23
C ALA A 60 5.40 1.60 -8.13
N ILE A 61 5.73 0.49 -7.45
CA ILE A 61 6.78 0.47 -6.42
C ILE A 61 8.16 0.77 -7.03
N GLU A 62 8.46 0.22 -8.20
CA GLU A 62 9.69 0.51 -8.94
C GLU A 62 9.79 1.97 -9.34
N LEU A 63 8.68 2.58 -9.81
CA LEU A 63 8.63 4.00 -10.13
C LEU A 63 8.88 4.86 -8.89
N VAL A 64 8.22 4.58 -7.77
CA VAL A 64 8.41 5.30 -6.50
C VAL A 64 9.87 5.26 -6.03
N ARG A 65 10.54 4.12 -6.18
CA ARG A 65 11.98 3.99 -5.88
C ARG A 65 12.85 4.83 -6.80
N LYS A 66 12.54 4.87 -8.11
CA LYS A 66 13.23 5.74 -9.08
C LYS A 66 13.03 7.23 -8.80
N LEU A 67 11.93 7.59 -8.14
CA LEU A 67 11.66 8.94 -7.65
C LEU A 67 12.31 9.26 -6.30
N GLU A 68 13.13 8.34 -5.76
CA GLU A 68 13.80 8.47 -4.46
C GLU A 68 12.80 8.70 -3.30
N ILE A 69 11.62 8.08 -3.39
CA ILE A 69 10.61 8.08 -2.35
C ILE A 69 10.61 6.69 -1.68
N ASN A 70 10.67 6.66 -0.35
CA ASN A 70 10.79 5.41 0.40
C ASN A 70 9.46 4.75 0.75
N TYR A 71 8.35 5.48 0.60
CA TYR A 71 7.03 5.06 1.05
C TYR A 71 5.99 5.24 -0.05
N ILE A 72 5.10 4.26 -0.17
CA ILE A 72 3.94 4.34 -1.06
C ILE A 72 2.72 3.87 -0.30
N TRP A 73 1.64 4.65 -0.38
CA TRP A 73 0.34 4.25 0.13
C TRP A 73 -0.45 3.59 -1.00
N ILE A 74 -0.84 2.33 -0.78
CA ILE A 74 -1.67 1.54 -1.69
C ILE A 74 -2.82 0.97 -0.86
N ASP A 75 -4.04 1.38 -1.15
CA ASP A 75 -5.26 0.95 -0.43
C ASP A 75 -5.36 -0.56 -0.20
N ALA A 76 -5.11 -1.38 -1.23
CA ALA A 76 -5.17 -2.84 -1.14
C ALA A 76 -4.13 -3.43 -0.16
N LEU A 77 -3.00 -2.76 0.04
CA LEU A 77 -1.96 -3.16 1.00
C LEU A 77 -2.20 -2.55 2.38
N CYS A 78 -2.52 -1.26 2.46
CA CYS A 78 -2.54 -0.49 3.70
C CYS A 78 -3.85 -0.61 4.50
N ILE A 79 -4.92 -1.13 3.89
CA ILE A 79 -6.22 -1.33 4.55
C ILE A 79 -6.50 -2.83 4.65
N ILE A 80 -7.03 -3.27 5.80
CA ILE A 80 -7.45 -4.66 6.03
C ILE A 80 -8.79 -4.90 5.35
N GLN A 81 -8.77 -5.61 4.22
CA GLN A 81 -9.90 -5.70 3.27
C GLN A 81 -11.06 -6.56 3.74
N ASP A 82 -10.82 -7.48 4.68
CA ASP A 82 -11.82 -8.34 5.32
C ASP A 82 -12.25 -7.79 6.70
N CYS A 83 -12.02 -6.50 6.95
CA CYS A 83 -12.38 -5.81 8.19
C CYS A 83 -13.20 -4.55 7.88
N ASN A 84 -14.51 -4.60 8.11
CA ASN A 84 -15.39 -3.46 7.84
C ASN A 84 -15.04 -2.25 8.72
N GLU A 85 -14.67 -2.47 9.98
CA GLU A 85 -14.29 -1.40 10.89
C GLU A 85 -13.04 -0.65 10.40
N ASP A 86 -12.03 -1.41 9.93
CA ASP A 86 -10.80 -0.84 9.39
C ASP A 86 -11.06 -0.11 8.07
N TRP A 87 -11.87 -0.71 7.20
CA TRP A 87 -12.27 -0.08 5.94
C TRP A 87 -13.01 1.24 6.18
N VAL A 88 -13.98 1.29 7.10
CA VAL A 88 -14.72 2.52 7.42
C VAL A 88 -13.81 3.59 8.04
N LYS A 89 -12.84 3.18 8.87
CA LYS A 89 -11.87 4.10 9.47
C LYS A 89 -10.95 4.70 8.41
N GLU A 90 -10.37 3.87 7.55
CA GLU A 90 -9.35 4.31 6.58
C GLU A 90 -9.96 4.99 5.35
N SER A 91 -11.16 4.59 4.91
CA SER A 91 -11.90 5.29 3.84
C SER A 91 -12.19 6.76 4.18
N LYS A 92 -12.53 7.06 5.44
CA LYS A 92 -12.72 8.45 5.92
C LYS A 92 -11.43 9.28 5.84
N ARG A 93 -10.27 8.64 5.88
CA ARG A 93 -8.94 9.26 5.84
C ARG A 93 -8.36 9.31 4.43
N MET A 94 -9.00 8.68 3.45
CA MET A 94 -8.52 8.58 2.08
C MET A 94 -8.22 9.95 1.47
N LEU A 95 -9.09 10.96 1.69
CA LEU A 95 -8.83 12.35 1.27
C LEU A 95 -7.52 12.91 1.84
N LEU A 96 -7.19 12.58 3.10
CA LEU A 96 -5.96 13.01 3.75
C LEU A 96 -4.74 12.25 3.20
N TYR A 97 -4.88 10.97 2.84
CA TYR A 97 -3.79 10.22 2.22
C TYR A 97 -3.42 10.79 0.86
N TYR A 98 -4.40 11.06 0.00
CA TYR A 98 -4.12 11.67 -1.30
C TYR A 98 -3.70 13.14 -1.16
N GLY A 99 -4.35 13.91 -0.28
CA GLY A 99 -4.08 15.34 -0.11
C GLY A 99 -2.72 15.67 0.52
N ASN A 100 -2.11 14.73 1.26
CA ASN A 100 -0.79 14.90 1.86
C ASN A 100 0.32 14.09 1.15
N ALA A 101 -0.01 13.35 0.09
CA ALA A 101 1.00 12.64 -0.68
C ALA A 101 1.92 13.64 -1.39
N TYR A 102 3.21 13.32 -1.46
CA TYR A 102 4.18 14.11 -2.21
C TYR A 102 3.89 14.08 -3.71
N VAL A 103 3.42 12.93 -4.20
CA VAL A 103 2.95 12.72 -5.56
C VAL A 103 1.87 11.64 -5.54
N THR A 104 0.87 11.78 -6.41
CA THR A 104 -0.08 10.70 -6.71
C THR A 104 0.21 10.16 -8.10
N ILE A 105 0.27 8.84 -8.22
CA ILE A 105 0.61 8.11 -9.45
C ILE A 105 -0.62 7.33 -9.91
#